data_AF-A0A932JG27-F1
#
_entry.id   AF-A0A932JG27-F1
#
_cell.length_a   1.000
_cell.length_b   1.000
_cell.length_c   1.000
_cell.angle_alpha   90.00
_cell.angle_beta   90.00
_cell.angle_gamma   90.00
#
_symmetry.space_group_name_H-M   'P 1'
#
loop_
_entity.id
_entity.type
_entity.pdbx_description
1 polymer ?
#
loop_
_entity_poly.entity_id
_entity_poly.type
_entity_poly.pdbx_seq_one_letter_code
_entity_poly.pdbx_strand_id
1 'polypeptide(L)'
;METKPCLYCKEVFPPNKYAPRQKVCSRPECQKRRQLESMRVWREKNPSYFKYDESKGLAWLETQRKRSRIWRQKNPEKVRLYRQTHSTQYRQYMRDYMRRYRELKKGKNAPADPQSP
;
A
#
# COMPACT_ATOMS: atom_id res chain seq x y z
N MET A 1 -4.45 9.68 38.90
CA MET A 1 -3.97 8.92 37.72
C MET A 1 -2.46 8.93 37.79
N GLU A 2 -1.84 7.76 37.89
CA GLU A 2 -0.38 7.65 37.85
C GLU A 2 0.13 8.11 36.48
N THR A 3 1.09 9.03 36.50
CA THR A 3 1.76 9.48 35.29
C THR A 3 2.73 8.40 34.82
N LYS A 4 2.87 8.25 33.50
CA LYS A 4 3.69 7.18 32.90
C LYS A 4 4.62 7.77 31.84
N PRO A 5 5.83 7.22 31.65
CA PRO A 5 6.72 7.66 30.59
C PRO A 5 6.22 7.19 29.21
N CYS A 6 6.31 8.07 28.21
CA CYS A 6 5.98 7.75 26.84
C CYS A 6 6.98 6.76 26.25
N LEU A 7 6.50 5.72 25.55
CA LEU A 7 7.36 4.75 24.88
C LEU A 7 8.37 5.40 23.92
N TYR A 8 7.99 6.48 23.22
CA TYR A 8 8.78 7.11 22.16
C TYR A 8 9.63 8.28 22.63
N CYS A 9 9.02 9.32 23.23
CA CYS A 9 9.75 10.52 23.64
C CYS A 9 10.24 10.49 25.10
N LYS A 10 9.93 9.42 25.86
CA LYS A 10 10.30 9.19 27.27
C LYS A 10 9.76 10.20 28.28
N GLU A 11 9.17 11.30 27.82
CA GLU A 11 8.50 12.24 28.70
C GLU A 11 7.32 11.64 29.45
N VAL A 12 7.14 12.11 30.68
CA VAL A 12 6.08 11.70 31.59
C VAL A 12 4.78 12.39 31.17
N PHE A 13 3.71 11.60 31.02
CA PHE A 13 2.40 12.14 30.64
C PHE A 13 1.27 11.48 31.47
N PRO A 14 0.17 12.21 31.72
CA PRO A 14 -1.02 11.63 32.31
C PRO A 14 -1.78 10.78 31.27
N PRO A 15 -2.03 9.48 31.51
CA PRO A 15 -2.81 8.66 30.59
C PRO A 15 -4.28 9.09 30.55
N ASN A 16 -4.94 8.87 29.42
CA ASN A 16 -6.37 9.16 29.27
C ASN A 16 -7.20 8.26 30.23
N LYS A 17 -8.19 8.85 30.91
CA LYS A 17 -9.17 8.17 31.78
C LYS A 17 -9.76 6.90 31.15
N TYR A 18 -10.10 6.97 29.87
CA TYR A 18 -10.74 5.88 29.12
C TYR A 18 -9.74 4.90 28.49
N ALA A 19 -8.44 5.18 28.60
CA ALA A 19 -7.38 4.33 28.05
C ALA A 19 -6.24 4.13 29.09
N PRO A 20 -6.49 3.44 30.22
CA PRO A 20 -5.47 3.22 31.26
C PRO A 20 -4.25 2.42 30.78
N ARG A 21 -4.39 1.70 29.66
CA ARG A 21 -3.31 0.96 28.96
C ARG A 21 -2.51 1.83 27.97
N GLN A 22 -2.72 3.14 27.94
CA GLN A 22 -2.00 4.05 27.06
C GLN A 22 -0.51 4.06 27.39
N LYS A 23 0.32 3.64 26.43
CA LYS A 23 1.79 3.61 26.54
C LYS A 23 2.49 4.81 25.85
N VAL A 24 1.72 5.65 25.15
CA VAL A 24 2.24 6.70 24.26
C VAL A 24 1.48 8.00 24.51
N CYS A 25 2.21 9.10 24.70
CA CYS A 25 1.63 10.42 24.94
C CYS A 25 0.82 10.96 23.74
N SER A 26 -0.02 11.98 23.96
CA SER A 26 -0.90 12.57 22.93
C SER A 26 -0.19 13.43 21.87
N ARG A 27 1.14 13.62 21.96
CA ARG A 27 1.90 14.41 20.97
C ARG A 27 1.77 13.83 19.56
N PRO A 28 1.56 14.65 18.51
CA PRO A 28 1.33 14.19 17.14
C PRO A 28 2.44 13.25 16.62
N GLU A 29 3.70 13.58 16.88
CA GLU A 29 4.85 12.77 16.46
C GLU A 29 4.83 11.36 17.07
N CYS A 30 4.56 11.28 18.37
CA CYS A 30 4.45 10.01 19.09
C CYS A 30 3.25 9.19 18.62
N GLN A 31 2.12 9.85 18.32
CA GLN A 31 0.93 9.19 17.79
C GLN A 31 1.15 8.66 16.37
N LYS A 32 1.84 9.43 15.51
CA LYS A 32 2.24 8.99 14.17
C LYS A 32 3.14 7.77 14.23
N ARG A 33 4.17 7.78 15.10
CA ARG A 33 5.03 6.62 15.34
C ARG A 33 4.25 5.40 15.83
N ARG A 34 3.32 5.58 16.77
CA ARG A 34 2.41 4.51 17.25
C ARG A 34 1.61 3.90 16.10
N GLN A 35 1.02 4.74 15.25
CA GLN A 35 0.20 4.31 14.13
C GLN A 35 1.01 3.52 13.11
N LEU A 36 2.20 4.01 12.75
CA LEU A 36 3.09 3.33 11.81
C LEU A 36 3.55 1.97 12.33
N GLU A 37 3.92 1.90 13.61
CA GLU A 37 4.34 0.64 14.24
C GLU A 37 3.18 -0.36 14.33
N SER A 38 2.00 0.12 14.73
CA SER A 38 0.78 -0.71 14.75
C SER A 38 0.45 -1.25 13.35
N MET A 39 0.54 -0.41 12.32
CA MET A 39 0.35 -0.82 10.93
C MET A 39 1.40 -1.83 10.47
N ARG A 40 2.67 -1.66 10.86
CA ARG A 40 3.76 -2.59 10.56
C ARG A 40 3.49 -3.97 11.13
N VAL A 41 3.27 -4.05 12.45
CA VAL A 41 2.97 -5.30 13.16
C VAL A 41 1.71 -5.96 12.59
N TRP A 42 0.70 -5.16 12.25
CA TRP A 42 -0.52 -5.69 11.64
C TRP A 42 -0.26 -6.27 10.25
N ARG A 43 0.55 -5.63 9.40
CA ARG A 43 0.91 -6.14 8.07
C ARG A 43 1.73 -7.42 8.15
N GLU A 44 2.65 -7.51 9.11
CA GLU A 44 3.44 -8.73 9.37
C GLU A 44 2.54 -9.92 9.76
N LYS A 45 1.50 -9.67 10.57
CA LYS A 45 0.51 -10.68 10.94
C LYS A 45 -0.51 -10.99 9.83
N ASN A 46 -0.71 -10.06 8.89
CA ASN A 46 -1.69 -10.16 7.83
C ASN A 46 -1.05 -9.98 6.44
N PRO A 47 -0.05 -10.82 6.09
CA PRO A 47 0.75 -10.64 4.87
C PRO A 47 -0.08 -10.80 3.58
N SER A 48 -1.20 -11.53 3.66
CA SER A 48 -2.09 -11.76 2.52
C SER A 48 -3.26 -10.78 2.45
N TYR A 49 -3.42 -9.86 3.40
CA TYR A 49 -4.60 -8.97 3.42
C TYR A 49 -4.70 -8.07 2.18
N PHE A 50 -3.55 -7.61 1.68
CA PHE A 50 -3.48 -6.81 0.46
C PHE A 50 -3.20 -7.64 -0.80
N LYS A 51 -3.09 -8.97 -0.67
CA LYS A 51 -2.98 -9.83 -1.85
C LYS A 51 -4.31 -9.87 -2.55
N TYR A 52 -4.24 -9.99 -3.87
CA TYR A 52 -5.40 -10.22 -4.69
C TYR A 52 -6.06 -11.52 -4.23
N ASP A 53 -7.34 -11.46 -3.88
CA ASP A 53 -8.09 -12.66 -3.48
C ASP A 53 -8.40 -13.47 -4.74
N GLU A 54 -7.53 -14.42 -5.04
CA GLU A 54 -7.64 -15.31 -6.20
C GLU A 54 -8.92 -16.19 -6.16
N SER A 55 -9.56 -16.32 -4.99
CA SER A 55 -10.88 -16.99 -4.90
C SER A 55 -11.99 -16.19 -5.57
N LYS A 56 -11.78 -14.90 -5.84
CA LYS A 56 -12.75 -14.06 -6.53
C LYS A 56 -12.74 -14.41 -8.02
N GLY A 57 -13.80 -15.10 -8.46
CA GLY A 57 -14.01 -15.44 -9.86
C GLY A 57 -14.16 -14.23 -10.79
N LEU A 58 -14.15 -14.50 -12.10
CA LEU A 58 -14.17 -13.49 -13.17
C LEU A 58 -15.34 -12.48 -13.06
N ALA A 59 -16.50 -12.92 -12.58
CA ALA A 59 -17.67 -12.05 -12.40
C ALA A 59 -17.45 -10.95 -11.34
N TRP A 60 -16.73 -11.26 -10.27
CA TRP A 60 -16.39 -10.29 -9.23
C TRP A 60 -15.40 -9.25 -9.77
N LEU A 61 -14.41 -9.69 -10.54
CA LEU A 61 -13.46 -8.81 -11.23
C LEU A 61 -14.18 -7.82 -12.16
N GLU A 62 -15.10 -8.32 -12.98
CA GLU A 62 -15.84 -7.47 -13.90
C GLU A 62 -16.70 -6.44 -13.15
N THR A 63 -17.32 -6.86 -12.04
CA THR A 63 -18.05 -5.94 -11.16
C THR A 63 -17.15 -4.83 -10.61
N GLN A 64 -15.93 -5.17 -10.16
CA GLN A 64 -14.97 -4.16 -9.69
C GLN A 64 -14.52 -3.22 -10.82
N ARG A 65 -14.24 -3.74 -12.02
CA ARG A 65 -13.90 -2.91 -13.19
C ARG A 65 -15.02 -1.92 -13.51
N LYS A 66 -16.27 -2.40 -13.53
CA LYS A 66 -17.46 -1.57 -13.78
C LYS A 66 -17.60 -0.47 -12.73
N ARG A 67 -17.51 -0.82 -11.44
CA ARG A 67 -17.55 0.15 -10.33
C ARG A 67 -16.45 1.20 -10.44
N SER A 68 -15.23 0.77 -10.70
CA SER A 68 -14.07 1.64 -10.87
C SER A 68 -14.25 2.59 -12.07
N ARG A 69 -14.79 2.11 -13.19
CA ARG A 69 -15.12 2.91 -14.37
C ARG A 69 -16.17 3.98 -14.05
N ILE A 70 -17.28 3.59 -13.42
CA ILE A 70 -18.35 4.52 -13.02
C ILE A 70 -17.81 5.59 -12.07
N TRP A 71 -16.98 5.20 -11.10
CA TRP A 71 -16.38 6.16 -10.17
C TRP A 71 -15.51 7.19 -10.90
N ARG A 72 -14.66 6.75 -11.85
CA ARG A 72 -13.81 7.66 -12.64
C ARG A 72 -14.64 8.63 -13.48
N GLN A 73 -15.75 8.15 -14.06
CA GLN A 73 -16.67 9.00 -14.82
C GLN A 73 -17.35 10.04 -13.94
N LYS A 74 -17.74 9.68 -12.71
CA LYS A 74 -18.34 10.61 -11.75
C LYS A 74 -17.33 11.57 -11.10
N ASN A 75 -16.04 11.26 -11.14
CA ASN A 75 -14.99 12.02 -10.47
C ASN A 75 -13.85 12.43 -11.42
N PRO A 76 -14.14 13.11 -12.55
CA PRO A 76 -13.14 13.41 -13.57
C PRO A 76 -12.02 14.31 -13.05
N GLU A 77 -12.34 15.30 -12.21
CA GLU A 77 -11.35 16.22 -11.64
C GLU A 77 -10.35 15.52 -10.71
N LYS A 78 -10.82 14.59 -9.87
CA LYS A 78 -9.93 13.80 -9.01
C LYS A 78 -8.96 12.95 -9.83
N VAL A 79 -9.44 12.38 -10.93
CA VAL A 79 -8.59 11.61 -11.86
C VAL A 79 -7.56 12.52 -12.53
N ARG A 80 -7.96 13.72 -12.95
CA ARG A 80 -7.06 14.70 -13.58
C ARG A 80 -5.97 15.17 -12.60
N LEU A 81 -6.35 15.59 -11.39
CA LEU A 81 -5.42 16.03 -10.36
C LEU A 81 -4.42 14.94 -9.98
N TYR A 82 -4.90 13.71 -9.81
CA TYR A 82 -4.03 12.56 -9.54
C TYR A 82 -3.00 12.36 -10.66
N ARG A 83 -3.45 12.40 -11.93
CA ARG A 83 -2.56 12.26 -13.09
C ARG A 83 -1.51 13.37 -13.16
N GLN A 84 -1.86 14.61 -12.84
CA GLN A 84 -0.90 15.72 -12.84
C GLN A 84 0.15 15.54 -11.74
N THR A 85 -0.29 15.34 -10.50
CA THR A 85 0.56 15.20 -9.32
C THR A 85 1.46 13.96 -9.36
N HIS A 86 1.05 12.89 -10.06
CA HIS A 86 1.78 11.62 -10.13
C HIS A 86 2.36 11.32 -11.53
N SER A 87 2.37 12.31 -12.43
CA SER A 87 2.80 12.14 -13.83
C SER A 87 4.23 11.60 -13.99
N THR A 88 5.17 12.05 -13.17
CA THR A 88 6.57 11.61 -13.20
C THR A 88 6.72 10.17 -12.71
N GLN A 89 6.06 9.80 -11.62
CA GLN A 89 6.05 8.42 -11.11
C GLN A 89 5.43 7.47 -12.14
N TYR A 90 4.33 7.86 -12.77
CA TYR A 90 3.70 7.06 -13.81
C TYR A 90 4.62 6.86 -15.03
N ARG A 91 5.32 7.91 -15.48
CA ARG A 91 6.31 7.80 -16.57
C ARG A 91 7.44 6.83 -16.24
N GLN A 92 7.99 6.91 -15.03
CA GLN A 92 9.04 5.99 -14.57
C GLN A 92 8.51 4.55 -14.52
N TYR A 93 7.36 4.33 -13.90
CA TYR A 93 6.70 3.02 -13.87
C TYR A 93 6.49 2.44 -15.27
N MET A 94 5.97 3.22 -16.22
CA MET A 94 5.74 2.75 -17.59
C MET A 94 7.02 2.41 -18.33
N ARG A 95 8.11 3.18 -18.11
CA ARG A 95 9.42 2.88 -18.66
C ARG A 95 9.93 1.52 -18.16
N ASP A 96 9.85 1.30 -16.85
CA ASP A 96 10.31 0.05 -16.23
C ASP A 96 9.41 -1.14 -16.56
N TYR A 97 8.11 -0.90 -16.70
CA TYR A 97 7.15 -1.90 -17.18
C TYR A 97 7.48 -2.32 -18.61
N MET A 98 7.66 -1.36 -19.54
CA MET A 98 7.98 -1.66 -20.93
C MET A 98 9.35 -2.32 -21.09
N ARG A 99 10.34 -1.97 -20.25
CA ARG A 99 11.63 -2.66 -20.19
C ARG A 99 11.43 -4.14 -19.84
N ARG A 100 10.77 -4.43 -18.72
CA ARG A 100 10.46 -5.80 -18.27
C ARG A 100 9.65 -6.57 -19.30
N TYR A 101 8.65 -5.93 -19.91
CA TYR A 101 7.85 -6.54 -20.96
C TYR A 101 8.70 -6.95 -22.18
N ARG A 102 9.62 -6.09 -22.62
CA ARG A 102 10.55 -6.42 -23.73
C ARG A 102 11.51 -7.54 -23.38
N GLU A 103 12.04 -7.56 -22.16
CA GLU A 103 12.90 -8.65 -21.67
C GLU A 103 12.15 -9.99 -21.66
N LEU A 104 10.92 -10.01 -21.13
CA LEU A 104 10.04 -11.19 -21.17
C LEU A 104 9.74 -11.62 -22.61
N LYS A 105 9.48 -10.67 -23.52
CA LYS A 105 9.22 -10.98 -24.92
C LYS A 105 10.47 -11.48 -25.64
N LYS A 106 11.65 -10.92 -25.33
CA LYS A 106 12.95 -11.39 -25.86
C LYS A 106 13.26 -12.80 -25.36
N GLY A 107 13.00 -13.10 -24.09
CA GLY A 107 13.14 -14.44 -23.53
C GLY A 107 12.16 -15.46 -24.14
N LYS A 108 10.93 -15.04 -24.45
CA LYS A 108 9.94 -15.88 -25.15
C LYS A 108 10.25 -16.09 -26.64
N ASN A 109 10.98 -15.15 -27.25
CA ASN A 109 11.36 -15.20 -28.66
C ASN A 109 12.80 -15.66 -28.88
N ALA A 110 13.53 -16.05 -27.83
CA ALA A 110 14.83 -16.67 -27.98
C ALA A 110 14.63 -18.04 -28.65
N PRO A 111 15.34 -18.36 -29.75
CA PRO A 111 15.29 -19.70 -30.32
C PRO A 111 15.71 -20.69 -29.24
N ALA A 112 14.98 -21.79 -29.10
CA ALA A 112 15.43 -22.92 -28.30
C ALA A 112 16.76 -23.38 -28.88
N ASP A 113 17.84 -23.26 -28.11
CA ASP A 113 19.16 -23.69 -28.52
C ASP A 113 19.11 -25.20 -28.80
N PRO A 114 19.35 -25.68 -30.04
CA PRO A 114 19.18 -27.09 -30.38
C PRO A 114 20.28 -28.01 -29.81
N GLN A 115 21.16 -27.51 -28.95
CA GLN A 115 22.28 -28.27 -28.43
C GLN A 115 22.37 -28.14 -26.91
N SER A 116 21.87 -29.16 -26.23
CA SER A 116 22.54 -29.65 -25.03
C SER A 116 22.40 -31.18 -24.97
N PRO A 117 23.47 -31.87 -24.54
CA PRO A 117 23.77 -33.27 -24.80
C PRO A 117 22.82 -34.28 -24.15
#